data_AF-A0A9Q6NAJ7-F1
#
_entry.id   AF-A0A9Q6NAJ7-F1
#
_cell.length_a   1.000
_cell.length_b   1.000
_cell.length_c   1.000
_cell.angle_alpha   90.00
_cell.angle_beta   90.00
_cell.angle_gamma   90.00
#
_symmetry.space_group_name_H-M   'P 1'
#
loop_
_entity.id
_entity.type
_entity.pdbx_description
1 polymer ?
#
loop_
_entity_poly.entity_id
_entity_poly.type
_entity_poly.pdbx_seq_one_letter_code
_entity_poly.pdbx_strand_id
1 'polypeptide(L)'
;MNPGLVLPRPVQRTMKSALVATLATLGLSGCVGAWVDMPYMQVSKTDAHQRLIGNSMKPVVTHTQKSTPERQWCGTTLLVVILPIPLKLPVCESYSATAYGDDINGVEVPLLYTNRKISSDFYACGPFMFLGPIAHGYQGNAVCGVFR
;
A
#
# COMPACT_ATOMS: atom_id res chain seq x y z
N MET A 1 37.59 -40.41 2.58
CA MET A 1 37.99 -39.34 1.64
C MET A 1 37.00 -38.21 1.74
N ASN A 2 37.42 -37.05 2.26
CA ASN A 2 36.73 -35.78 2.11
C ASN A 2 37.83 -34.71 2.17
N PRO A 3 38.30 -34.16 1.02
CA PRO A 3 39.30 -33.12 1.06
C PRO A 3 38.59 -31.83 1.49
N GLY A 4 38.73 -31.48 2.76
CA GLY A 4 38.34 -30.15 3.23
C GLY A 4 39.14 -29.12 2.44
N LEU A 5 38.45 -28.27 1.67
CA LEU A 5 39.01 -27.09 1.04
C LEU A 5 39.52 -26.15 2.15
N VAL A 6 40.78 -26.33 2.55
CA VAL A 6 41.50 -25.35 3.37
C VAL A 6 41.86 -24.21 2.43
N LEU A 7 40.98 -23.20 2.38
CA LEU A 7 41.24 -21.99 1.61
C LEU A 7 42.52 -21.31 2.15
N PRO A 8 43.43 -20.83 1.28
CA PRO A 8 44.67 -20.18 1.72
C PRO A 8 44.36 -18.95 2.58
N ARG A 9 45.10 -18.79 3.70
CA ARG A 9 45.05 -17.59 4.56
C ARG A 9 45.01 -16.24 3.82
N PRO A 10 45.75 -16.01 2.71
CA PRO A 10 45.63 -14.75 1.96
C PRO A 10 44.24 -14.57 1.35
N VAL A 11 43.66 -15.62 0.75
CA VAL A 11 42.31 -15.62 0.15
C VAL A 11 41.23 -15.40 1.20
N GLN A 12 41.39 -15.98 2.39
CA GLN A 12 40.47 -15.78 3.51
C GLN A 12 40.52 -14.33 4.05
N ARG A 13 41.67 -13.65 3.96
CA ARG A 13 41.84 -12.25 4.36
C ARG A 13 41.23 -11.30 3.33
N THR A 14 41.39 -11.58 2.03
CA THR A 14 40.74 -10.81 0.95
C THR A 14 39.24 -11.01 0.93
N MET A 15 38.72 -12.23 1.15
CA MET A 15 37.27 -12.47 1.29
C MET A 15 36.66 -11.71 2.46
N LYS A 16 37.31 -11.74 3.64
CA LYS A 16 36.86 -10.96 4.81
C LYS A 16 36.89 -9.46 4.54
N SER A 17 37.94 -8.96 3.90
CA SER A 17 38.07 -7.54 3.54
C SER A 17 37.03 -7.11 2.50
N ALA A 18 36.76 -7.96 1.50
CA ALA A 18 35.76 -7.69 0.48
C ALA A 18 34.34 -7.70 1.07
N LEU A 19 34.05 -8.65 1.96
CA LEU A 19 32.77 -8.75 2.67
C LEU A 19 32.53 -7.52 3.58
N VAL A 20 33.56 -7.09 4.31
CA VAL A 20 33.49 -5.87 5.14
C VAL A 20 33.31 -4.63 4.26
N ALA A 21 34.01 -4.55 3.13
CA ALA A 21 33.85 -3.43 2.20
C ALA A 21 32.44 -3.40 1.56
N THR A 22 31.87 -4.56 1.19
CA THR A 22 30.50 -4.62 0.65
C THR A 22 29.44 -4.30 1.70
N LEU A 23 29.60 -4.78 2.94
CA LEU A 23 28.71 -4.42 4.04
C LEU A 23 28.81 -2.93 4.40
N ALA A 24 30.02 -2.36 4.36
CA ALA A 24 30.23 -0.94 4.59
C ALA A 24 29.61 -0.08 3.48
N THR A 25 29.75 -0.46 2.20
CA THR A 25 29.14 0.29 1.09
C THR A 25 27.62 0.14 1.06
N LEU A 26 27.07 -1.04 1.38
CA LEU A 26 25.63 -1.24 1.54
C LEU A 26 25.06 -0.48 2.76
N GLY A 27 25.84 -0.35 3.84
CA GLY A 27 25.48 0.47 5.01
C GLY A 27 25.56 1.97 4.76
N LEU A 28 26.44 2.41 3.84
CA LEU A 28 26.56 3.80 3.38
C LEU A 28 25.48 4.18 2.35
N SER A 29 25.05 3.23 1.52
CA SER A 29 23.86 3.37 0.68
C SER A 29 22.61 3.01 1.49
N GLY A 30 22.20 3.88 2.41
CA GLY A 30 20.97 3.67 3.17
C GLY A 30 19.81 3.31 2.24
N CYS A 31 19.22 2.12 2.42
CA CYS A 31 18.04 1.74 1.67
C CYS A 31 16.89 2.66 2.11
N VAL A 32 16.49 3.59 1.24
CA VAL A 32 15.31 4.43 1.46
C VAL A 32 14.09 3.59 1.10
N GLY A 33 13.46 2.97 2.10
CA GLY A 33 12.14 2.37 1.94
C GLY A 33 11.08 3.47 2.01
N ALA A 34 10.34 3.67 0.93
CA ALA A 34 9.14 4.51 0.92
C ALA A 34 7.91 3.62 0.75
N TRP A 35 6.90 3.81 1.59
CA TRP A 35 5.57 3.26 1.37
C TRP A 35 4.53 4.38 1.35
N VAL A 36 3.49 4.16 0.58
CA VAL A 36 2.41 5.11 0.40
C VAL A 36 1.11 4.44 0.79
N ASP A 37 0.38 5.06 1.71
CA ASP A 37 -1.02 4.71 1.92
C ASP A 37 -1.82 5.25 0.76
N MET A 38 -2.36 4.32 -0.05
CA MET A 38 -3.25 4.68 -1.14
C MET A 38 -4.70 4.50 -0.69
N PRO A 39 -5.57 5.52 -0.85
CA PRO A 39 -6.97 5.39 -0.47
C PRO A 39 -7.65 4.30 -1.31
N TYR A 40 -8.37 3.40 -0.65
CA TYR A 40 -9.11 2.33 -1.30
C TYR A 40 -10.45 2.85 -1.83
N MET A 41 -10.74 2.57 -3.10
CA MET A 41 -12.02 2.88 -3.72
C MET A 41 -12.83 1.61 -3.91
N GLN A 42 -14.01 1.55 -3.28
CA GLN A 42 -14.98 0.50 -3.49
C GLN A 42 -16.13 1.04 -4.33
N VAL A 43 -16.41 0.40 -5.46
CA VAL A 43 -17.54 0.74 -6.33
C VAL A 43 -18.54 -0.41 -6.27
N SER A 44 -19.75 -0.10 -5.81
CA SER A 44 -20.88 -1.02 -5.78
C SER A 44 -21.89 -0.62 -6.86
N LYS A 45 -22.42 -1.62 -7.57
CA LYS A 45 -23.44 -1.45 -8.62
C LYS A 45 -24.82 -1.62 -8.02
N THR A 46 -25.77 -0.79 -8.43
CA THR A 46 -27.16 -0.91 -7.98
C THR A 46 -27.94 -1.90 -8.85
N ASP A 47 -29.13 -2.28 -8.36
CA ASP A 47 -30.07 -3.10 -9.13
C ASP A 47 -30.49 -2.42 -10.44
N ALA A 48 -30.62 -1.10 -10.44
CA ALA A 48 -30.91 -0.32 -11.64
C ALA A 48 -29.80 -0.44 -12.69
N HIS A 49 -28.54 -0.35 -12.25
CA HIS A 49 -27.38 -0.55 -13.13
C HIS A 49 -27.34 -1.98 -13.69
N GLN A 50 -27.62 -3.00 -12.88
CA GLN A 50 -27.69 -4.38 -13.35
C GLN A 50 -28.83 -4.60 -14.36
N ARG A 51 -30.00 -3.99 -14.15
CA ARG A 51 -31.12 -4.05 -15.09
C ARG A 51 -30.81 -3.42 -16.45
N LEU A 52 -30.08 -2.31 -16.47
CA LEU A 52 -29.65 -1.68 -17.73
C LEU A 52 -28.71 -2.60 -18.52
N ILE A 53 -27.70 -3.16 -17.84
CA ILE A 53 -26.78 -4.12 -18.46
C ILE A 53 -27.50 -5.38 -18.94
N GLY A 54 -28.45 -5.90 -18.15
CA GLY A 54 -29.28 -7.04 -18.53
C GLY A 54 -30.14 -6.79 -19.78
N ASN A 55 -30.55 -5.54 -20.01
CA ASN A 55 -31.27 -5.10 -21.20
C ASN A 55 -30.35 -4.59 -22.32
N SER A 56 -29.04 -4.83 -22.25
CA SER A 56 -28.05 -4.34 -23.23
C SER A 56 -28.03 -2.81 -23.41
N MET A 57 -28.53 -2.06 -22.43
CA MET A 57 -28.46 -0.60 -22.37
C MET A 57 -27.18 -0.16 -21.66
N LYS A 58 -26.52 0.86 -22.17
CA LYS A 58 -25.33 1.44 -21.52
C LYS A 58 -25.78 2.41 -20.42
N PRO A 59 -25.43 2.18 -19.15
CA PRO A 59 -25.74 3.10 -18.08
C PRO A 59 -24.96 4.41 -18.30
N VAL A 60 -25.67 5.52 -18.48
CA VAL A 60 -25.10 6.86 -18.62
C VAL A 60 -25.25 7.56 -17.27
N VAL A 61 -24.13 8.05 -16.72
CA VAL A 61 -24.16 8.83 -15.49
C VAL A 61 -24.55 10.27 -15.83
N THR A 62 -25.67 10.75 -15.30
CA THR A 62 -26.18 12.11 -15.48
C THR A 62 -25.48 13.07 -14.52
N HIS A 63 -25.42 12.71 -13.24
CA HIS A 63 -24.75 13.50 -12.22
C HIS A 63 -24.19 12.62 -11.10
N THR A 64 -23.29 13.18 -10.31
CA THR A 64 -22.69 12.50 -9.16
C THR A 64 -22.82 13.39 -7.93
N GLN A 65 -23.41 12.84 -6.87
CA GLN A 65 -23.54 13.51 -5.58
C GLN A 65 -22.47 12.98 -4.63
N LYS A 66 -21.55 13.85 -4.22
CA LYS A 66 -20.47 13.54 -3.26
C LYS A 66 -20.91 13.97 -1.86
N SER A 67 -20.69 13.13 -0.86
CA SER A 67 -20.89 13.49 0.55
C SER A 67 -19.81 14.49 1.00
N THR A 68 -20.04 15.16 2.12
CA THR A 68 -19.02 16.03 2.74
C THR A 68 -17.73 15.23 2.97
N PRO A 69 -16.59 15.65 2.40
CA PRO A 69 -15.34 14.91 2.54
C PRO A 69 -14.84 15.02 3.97
N GLU A 70 -14.50 13.87 4.57
CA GLU A 70 -13.82 13.83 5.86
C GLU A 70 -12.31 13.74 5.62
N ARG A 71 -11.59 14.62 6.31
CA ARG A 71 -10.15 14.77 6.21
C ARG A 71 -9.47 13.91 7.26
N GLN A 72 -8.68 12.94 6.82
CA GLN A 72 -7.89 12.12 7.73
C GLN A 72 -6.42 12.14 7.34
N TRP A 73 -5.57 11.89 8.35
CA TRP A 73 -4.13 11.83 8.16
C TRP A 73 -3.78 10.51 7.45
N CYS A 74 -3.21 10.61 6.26
CA CYS A 74 -2.55 9.47 5.62
C CYS A 74 -1.11 9.42 6.13
N GLY A 75 -0.73 8.30 6.73
CA GLY A 75 0.60 8.11 7.26
C GLY A 75 1.52 7.58 6.18
N THR A 76 2.60 8.28 5.87
CA THR A 76 3.79 7.62 5.31
C THR A 76 4.84 7.71 6.39
N THR A 77 5.48 6.60 6.72
CA THR A 77 6.69 6.70 7.51
C THR A 77 7.88 6.48 6.59
N LEU A 78 8.91 7.31 6.75
CA LEU A 78 10.11 7.29 5.93
C LEU A 78 11.18 6.58 6.76
N LEU A 79 11.65 5.43 6.28
CA LEU A 79 12.72 4.68 6.95
C LEU A 79 14.06 5.32 6.56
N VAL A 80 14.65 6.09 7.48
CA VAL A 80 16.00 6.64 7.31
C VAL A 80 16.94 5.86 8.22
N VAL A 81 17.77 5.01 7.60
CA VAL A 81 18.84 4.21 8.21
C VAL A 81 18.31 3.16 9.21
N ILE A 82 17.57 3.53 10.26
CA ILE A 82 16.94 2.63 11.26
C ILE A 82 15.66 3.26 11.87
N LEU A 83 15.48 4.58 11.79
CA LEU A 83 14.38 5.29 12.46
C LEU A 83 13.20 5.47 11.50
N PRO A 84 12.00 4.92 11.80
CA PRO A 84 10.79 5.28 11.08
C PRO A 84 10.41 6.71 11.46
N ILE A 85 10.60 7.66 10.54
CA ILE A 85 10.17 9.04 10.74
C ILE A 85 8.76 9.16 10.17
N PRO A 86 7.72 9.28 11.01
CA PRO A 86 6.37 9.51 10.52
C PRO A 86 6.31 10.88 9.85
N LEU A 87 6.21 10.90 8.53
CA LEU A 87 5.93 12.11 7.78
C LEU A 87 4.43 12.29 7.75
N LYS A 88 3.98 13.37 8.38
CA LYS A 88 2.64 13.90 8.19
C LYS A 88 2.53 14.43 6.76
N LEU A 89 2.20 13.54 5.84
CA LEU A 89 1.96 13.83 4.43
C LEU A 89 0.52 14.34 4.22
N PRO A 90 0.23 14.93 3.03
CA PRO A 90 -1.03 15.61 2.77
C PRO A 90 -2.25 14.78 3.15
N VAL A 91 -3.22 15.49 3.74
CA VAL A 91 -4.50 14.98 4.22
C VAL A 91 -5.23 14.22 3.09
N CYS A 92 -5.61 12.98 3.37
CA CYS A 92 -6.47 12.21 2.47
C CYS A 92 -7.95 12.54 2.73
N GLU A 93 -8.74 12.52 1.66
CA GLU A 93 -10.19 12.65 1.75
C GLU A 93 -10.86 11.29 1.69
N SER A 94 -11.63 10.97 2.72
CA SER A 94 -12.62 9.90 2.67
C SER A 94 -13.98 10.51 2.34
N TYR A 95 -14.71 9.87 1.42
CA TYR A 95 -16.02 10.35 1.00
C TYR A 95 -16.83 9.20 0.38
N SER A 96 -18.15 9.36 0.40
CA SER A 96 -19.06 8.54 -0.40
C SER A 96 -19.57 9.36 -1.57
N ALA A 97 -19.80 8.73 -2.71
CA ALA A 97 -20.38 9.36 -3.87
C ALA A 97 -21.41 8.44 -4.51
N THR A 98 -22.57 8.98 -4.84
CA THR A 98 -23.62 8.28 -5.58
C THR A 98 -23.67 8.85 -6.98
N ALA A 99 -23.47 8.01 -7.99
CA ALA A 99 -23.66 8.38 -9.38
C ALA A 99 -25.08 8.01 -9.80
N TYR A 100 -25.82 8.99 -10.29
CA TYR A 100 -27.19 8.84 -10.78
C TYR A 100 -27.19 8.78 -12.31
N GLY A 101 -28.24 8.21 -12.86
CA GLY A 101 -28.51 8.20 -14.29
C GLY A 101 -29.86 7.59 -14.59
N ASP A 102 -30.21 7.58 -15.86
CA ASP A 102 -31.53 7.15 -16.29
C ASP A 102 -31.68 5.63 -16.25
N ASP A 103 -32.82 5.18 -15.71
CA ASP A 103 -33.24 3.79 -15.78
C ASP A 103 -33.80 3.43 -17.18
N ILE A 104 -34.29 2.20 -17.34
CA ILE A 104 -34.88 1.73 -18.60
C ILE A 104 -36.12 2.55 -19.06
N ASN A 105 -36.73 3.32 -18.15
CA ASN A 105 -37.91 4.14 -18.38
C ASN A 105 -37.57 5.64 -18.50
N GLY A 106 -36.28 6.01 -18.45
CA GLY A 106 -35.86 7.42 -18.46
C GLY A 106 -36.04 8.14 -17.12
N VAL A 107 -36.17 7.39 -16.02
CA VAL A 107 -36.29 7.95 -14.67
C VAL A 107 -34.91 7.97 -14.00
N GLU A 108 -34.54 9.10 -13.41
CA GLU A 108 -33.26 9.24 -12.74
C GLU A 108 -33.20 8.40 -11.46
N VAL A 109 -32.23 7.48 -11.41
CA VAL A 109 -32.02 6.53 -10.30
C VAL A 109 -30.54 6.40 -9.97
N PRO A 110 -30.19 6.00 -8.73
CA PRO A 110 -28.80 5.73 -8.38
C PRO A 110 -28.29 4.50 -9.16
N LEU A 111 -27.21 4.66 -9.91
CA LEU A 111 -26.59 3.60 -10.71
C LEU A 111 -25.35 3.00 -10.01
N LEU A 112 -24.57 3.83 -9.34
CA LEU A 112 -23.32 3.42 -8.72
C LEU A 112 -23.18 4.06 -7.35
N TYR A 113 -22.81 3.26 -6.36
CA TYR A 113 -22.35 3.75 -5.06
C TYR A 113 -20.84 3.60 -4.99
N THR A 114 -20.14 4.71 -4.85
CA THR A 114 -18.70 4.75 -4.65
C THR A 114 -18.42 5.11 -3.20
N ASN A 115 -17.63 4.29 -2.53
CA ASN A 115 -17.13 4.57 -1.19
C ASN A 115 -15.61 4.65 -1.23
N ARG A 116 -15.06 5.83 -0.96
CA ARG A 116 -13.63 6.05 -0.84
C ARG A 116 -13.28 6.09 0.64
N LYS A 117 -12.63 5.03 1.10
CA LYS A 117 -12.15 4.91 2.48
C LYS A 117 -10.64 4.93 2.49
N ILE A 118 -10.08 5.47 3.57
CA ILE A 118 -8.65 5.34 3.84
C ILE A 118 -8.48 3.98 4.50
N SER A 119 -7.64 3.14 3.89
CA SER A 119 -7.25 1.87 4.51
C SER A 119 -6.40 2.21 5.72
N SER A 120 -6.79 1.73 6.90
CA SER A 120 -5.95 1.79 8.11
C SER A 120 -4.80 0.79 8.07
N ASP A 121 -4.85 -0.16 7.13
CA ASP A 121 -3.87 -1.23 7.01
C ASP A 121 -2.64 -0.73 6.24
N PHE A 122 -1.55 -0.49 6.96
CA PHE A 122 -0.28 -0.08 6.38
C PHE A 122 0.50 -1.32 5.94
N TYR A 123 0.58 -1.57 4.63
CA TYR A 123 1.41 -2.65 4.09
C TYR A 123 2.86 -2.18 3.95
N ALA A 124 3.78 -2.87 4.60
CA ALA A 124 5.19 -2.56 4.56
C ALA A 124 6.01 -3.80 4.20
N CYS A 125 6.91 -3.63 3.24
CA CYS A 125 7.87 -4.63 2.83
C CYS A 125 9.25 -3.98 2.78
N GLY A 126 10.27 -4.65 3.31
CA GLY A 126 11.61 -4.11 3.30
C GLY A 126 12.60 -4.88 4.15
N PRO A 127 13.90 -4.57 3.99
CA PRO A 127 14.90 -4.98 4.96
C PRO A 127 14.50 -4.40 6.33
N PHE A 128 14.73 -5.15 7.40
CA PHE A 128 14.34 -4.80 8.77
C PHE A 128 12.87 -4.95 9.16
N MET A 129 12.00 -5.46 8.27
CA MET A 129 10.63 -5.84 8.66
C MET A 129 10.58 -6.96 9.71
N PHE A 130 11.69 -7.67 9.95
CA PHE A 130 11.84 -8.58 11.09
C PHE A 130 11.73 -7.89 12.45
N LEU A 131 11.90 -6.56 12.52
CA LEU A 131 11.61 -5.75 13.71
C LEU A 131 10.13 -5.36 13.81
N GLY A 132 9.36 -5.57 12.75
CA GLY A 132 7.92 -5.31 12.69
C GLY A 132 7.14 -5.88 13.89
N PRO A 133 7.37 -7.13 14.34
CA PRO A 133 6.68 -7.72 15.49
C PRO A 133 6.89 -6.99 16.83
N ILE A 134 7.85 -6.08 16.93
CA ILE A 134 8.07 -5.23 18.12
C ILE A 134 7.04 -4.08 18.14
N ALA A 135 6.58 -3.64 16.96
CA ALA A 135 5.49 -2.69 16.87
C ALA A 135 4.16 -3.41 17.11
N HIS A 136 3.37 -2.92 18.07
CA HIS A 136 2.02 -3.40 18.29
C HIS A 136 1.18 -3.28 17.00
N GLY A 137 0.46 -4.33 16.64
CA GLY A 137 -0.41 -4.34 15.46
C GLY A 137 0.22 -4.90 14.17
N TYR A 138 1.51 -5.24 14.19
CA TYR A 138 2.16 -5.87 13.03
C TYR A 138 1.71 -7.33 12.83
N GLN A 139 1.20 -7.63 11.63
CA GLN A 139 0.90 -8.96 11.14
C GLN A 139 1.66 -9.23 9.84
N GLY A 140 2.65 -10.12 9.87
CA GLY A 140 3.44 -10.45 8.70
C GLY A 140 4.66 -11.31 9.00
N ASN A 141 5.55 -11.41 8.02
CA ASN A 141 6.81 -12.13 8.12
C ASN A 141 8.01 -11.16 8.18
N ALA A 142 9.22 -11.68 8.32
CA ALA A 142 10.43 -10.86 8.44
C ALA A 142 10.75 -9.94 7.24
N VAL A 143 10.00 -10.05 6.14
CA VAL A 143 10.22 -9.34 4.86
C VAL A 143 9.07 -8.40 4.52
N CYS A 144 7.84 -8.78 4.85
CA CYS A 144 6.61 -8.11 4.48
C CYS A 144 5.52 -8.33 5.53
N GLY A 145 4.73 -7.29 5.82
CA GLY A 145 3.56 -7.41 6.67
C GLY A 145 2.67 -6.18 6.64
N VAL A 146 1.68 -6.19 7.51
CA VAL A 146 0.66 -5.17 7.64
C VAL A 146 0.70 -4.63 9.05
N PHE A 147 0.67 -3.31 9.23
CA PHE A 147 0.41 -2.71 10.53
C PHE A 147 -1.08 -2.33 10.59
N ARG A 148 -1.76 -2.85 11.61
CA ARG A 148 -3.18 -2.63 11.89
C ARG A 148 -3.37 -1.97 13.24
#